data_AF-A0A1Q7B010-F1
#
_entry.id   AF-A0A1Q7B010-F1
#
_cell.length_a   1.000
_cell.length_b   1.000
_cell.length_c   1.000
_cell.angle_alpha   90.00
_cell.angle_beta   90.00
_cell.angle_gamma   90.00
#
_symmetry.space_group_name_H-M   'P 1'
#
loop_
_entity.id
_entity.type
_entity.pdbx_description
1 polymer ?
#
loop_
_entity_poly.entity_id
_entity_poly.type
_entity_poly.pdbx_seq_one_letter_code
_entity_poly.pdbx_strand_id
1 'polypeptide(L)'
;MPRDHLLLGLQLERGWRIGSIVGCHNRVTYTRKRTGEKAVCIVNLPGIRKEDVGGETIMIHFKGGKTEPDYPGEKWLTLAQKLASKAREGERIIPLTEQHGTNILRKYARLAGVPNWDRLHNHRQRAYFGTFWARKTGRDYWKVQSLMGHKDLRATAVYVEELSLEEKKQLLDGSRTQVARQ
;
A
#
# COMPACT_ATOMS: atom_id res chain seq x y z
N MET A 1 9.51 4.68 -18.10
CA MET A 1 8.70 3.55 -18.60
C MET A 1 7.28 3.66 -18.03
N PRO A 2 6.20 3.63 -18.83
CA PRO A 2 4.82 3.78 -18.35
C PRO A 2 4.42 2.78 -17.25
N ARG A 3 4.92 1.54 -17.34
CA ARG A 3 4.72 0.47 -16.37
C ARG A 3 5.26 0.82 -14.97
N ASP A 4 6.48 1.33 -14.90
CA ASP A 4 7.12 1.68 -13.62
C ASP A 4 6.38 2.84 -12.95
N HIS A 5 5.92 3.83 -13.75
CA HIS A 5 5.10 4.92 -13.25
C HIS A 5 3.78 4.43 -12.67
N LEU A 6 3.06 3.54 -13.36
CA LEU A 6 1.83 2.98 -12.85
C LEU A 6 2.07 2.20 -11.54
N LEU A 7 3.08 1.32 -11.53
CA LEU A 7 3.44 0.55 -10.34
C LEU A 7 3.69 1.45 -9.12
N LEU A 8 4.56 2.46 -9.28
CA LEU A 8 4.91 3.36 -8.20
C LEU A 8 3.74 4.27 -7.81
N GLY A 9 2.92 4.73 -8.76
CA GLY A 9 1.74 5.53 -8.49
C GLY A 9 0.72 4.79 -7.63
N LEU A 10 0.37 3.57 -8.03
CA LEU A 10 -0.57 2.73 -7.26
C LEU A 10 -0.03 2.37 -5.87
N GLN A 11 1.28 2.19 -5.72
CA GLN A 11 1.89 1.96 -4.41
C GLN A 11 1.92 3.22 -3.55
N LEU A 12 2.47 4.31 -4.06
CA LEU A 12 2.81 5.52 -3.29
C LEU A 12 1.61 6.44 -3.07
N GLU A 13 0.73 6.58 -4.06
CA GLU A 13 -0.41 7.49 -3.99
C GLU A 13 -1.72 6.80 -3.63
N ARG A 14 -1.83 5.48 -3.86
CA ARG A 14 -3.01 4.68 -3.51
C ARG A 14 -2.77 3.65 -2.41
N GLY A 15 -1.52 3.39 -2.01
CA GLY A 15 -1.23 2.46 -0.91
C GLY A 15 -1.47 0.99 -1.23
N TRP A 16 -1.64 0.65 -2.52
CA TRP A 16 -1.94 -0.71 -2.93
C TRP A 16 -0.76 -1.64 -2.67
N ARG A 17 -1.07 -2.88 -2.27
CA ARG A 17 -0.03 -3.89 -2.04
C ARG A 17 0.62 -4.27 -3.36
N ILE A 18 1.94 -4.39 -3.36
CA ILE A 18 2.68 -4.85 -4.55
C ILE A 18 2.11 -6.15 -5.12
N GLY A 19 1.80 -7.14 -4.26
CA GLY A 19 1.22 -8.41 -4.68
C GLY A 19 -0.16 -8.28 -5.32
N SER A 20 -0.96 -7.27 -4.96
CA SER A 20 -2.24 -6.99 -5.65
C SER A 20 -2.03 -6.34 -7.01
N ILE A 21 -0.91 -5.62 -7.21
CA ILE A 21 -0.58 -4.95 -8.47
C ILE A 21 0.07 -5.92 -9.46
N VAL A 22 1.17 -6.58 -9.04
CA VAL A 22 1.99 -7.42 -9.92
C VAL A 22 1.75 -8.91 -9.72
N GLY A 23 0.97 -9.31 -8.72
CA GLY A 23 0.75 -10.72 -8.38
C GLY A 23 1.83 -11.29 -7.48
N CYS A 24 1.47 -12.27 -6.67
CA CYS A 24 2.42 -13.02 -5.85
C CYS A 24 1.92 -14.40 -5.50
N HIS A 25 2.86 -15.34 -5.43
CA HIS A 25 2.61 -16.70 -4.97
C HIS A 25 3.59 -17.01 -3.85
N ASN A 26 3.09 -17.06 -2.62
CA ASN A 26 3.90 -17.33 -1.43
C ASN A 26 3.21 -18.39 -0.57
N ARG A 27 3.96 -19.36 -0.07
CA ARG A 27 3.51 -20.36 0.91
C ARG A 27 4.30 -20.17 2.19
N VAL A 28 3.64 -19.68 3.23
CA VAL A 28 4.26 -19.43 4.55
C VAL A 28 3.65 -20.38 5.56
N THR A 29 4.49 -21.20 6.18
CA THR A 29 4.11 -22.02 7.33
C THR A 29 4.42 -21.24 8.60
N TYR A 30 3.45 -21.08 9.49
CA TYR A 30 3.63 -20.39 10.77
C TYR A 30 2.89 -21.11 11.89
N THR A 31 3.37 -20.93 13.12
CA THR A 31 2.71 -21.47 14.30
C THR A 31 1.71 -20.45 14.83
N ARG A 32 0.45 -20.84 15.00
CA ARG A 32 -0.59 -19.98 15.59
C ARG A 32 -0.26 -19.74 17.06
N LYS A 33 0.04 -18.48 17.43
CA LYS A 33 0.45 -18.12 18.80
C LYS A 33 -0.52 -18.62 19.89
N ARG A 34 -1.82 -18.71 19.60
CA ARG A 34 -2.85 -19.05 20.59
C ARG A 34 -3.07 -20.57 20.73
N THR A 35 -2.86 -21.36 19.68
CA THR A 35 -3.16 -22.80 19.67
C THR A 35 -1.91 -23.69 19.55
N GLY A 36 -0.75 -23.12 19.19
CA GLY A 36 0.48 -23.90 18.96
C GLY A 36 0.47 -24.70 17.65
N GLU A 37 -0.63 -24.67 16.90
CA GLU A 37 -0.78 -25.43 15.65
C GLU A 37 0.03 -24.80 14.51
N LYS A 38 0.61 -25.67 13.67
CA LYS A 38 1.20 -25.24 12.39
C LYS A 38 0.09 -24.96 11.39
N ALA A 39 0.02 -23.72 10.91
CA ALA A 39 -0.89 -23.30 9.86
C ALA A 39 -0.09 -22.95 8.59
N VAL A 40 -0.61 -23.34 7.44
CA VAL A 40 -0.08 -22.94 6.14
C VAL A 40 -0.92 -21.79 5.61
N CYS A 41 -0.26 -20.67 5.30
CA CYS A 41 -0.86 -19.57 4.59
C CYS A 41 -0.33 -19.55 3.16
N ILE A 42 -1.23 -19.82 2.20
CA ILE A 42 -0.95 -19.62 0.78
C ILE A 42 -1.49 -18.24 0.42
N VAL A 43 -0.61 -17.38 -0.09
CA VAL A 43 -0.97 -16.11 -0.73
C VAL A 43 -0.86 -16.36 -2.22
N ASN A 44 -1.99 -16.26 -2.91
CA ASN A 44 -2.04 -16.40 -4.36
C ASN A 44 -2.80 -15.21 -4.93
N LEU A 45 -2.08 -14.14 -5.23
CA LEU A 45 -2.64 -12.94 -5.82
C LEU A 45 -2.34 -12.94 -7.32
N PRO A 46 -3.35 -12.76 -8.19
CA PRO A 46 -3.16 -12.81 -9.64
C PRO A 46 -2.42 -11.59 -10.19
N GLY A 47 -2.34 -10.49 -9.43
CA GLY A 47 -1.97 -9.18 -9.96
C GLY A 47 -3.11 -8.58 -10.79
N ILE A 48 -2.96 -7.33 -11.22
CA ILE A 48 -3.95 -6.67 -12.07
C ILE A 48 -3.85 -7.26 -13.47
N ARG A 49 -4.91 -7.91 -13.90
CA ARG A 49 -5.07 -8.44 -15.26
C ARG A 49 -5.78 -7.44 -16.16
N LYS A 50 -5.77 -7.72 -17.45
CA LYS A 50 -6.46 -6.90 -18.46
C LYS A 50 -7.93 -6.69 -18.07
N GLU A 51 -8.62 -7.77 -17.74
CA GLU A 51 -10.03 -7.81 -17.38
C GLU A 51 -10.38 -7.06 -16.09
N ASP A 52 -9.39 -6.81 -15.22
CA ASP A 52 -9.61 -6.06 -13.98
C ASP A 52 -9.70 -4.54 -14.23
N VAL A 53 -9.30 -4.05 -15.39
CA VAL A 53 -9.26 -2.62 -15.71
C VAL A 53 -10.58 -2.18 -16.36
N GLY A 54 -11.43 -1.51 -15.59
CA GLY A 54 -12.71 -0.99 -16.06
C GLY A 54 -12.64 0.43 -16.63
N GLY A 55 -13.84 0.99 -16.89
CA GLY A 55 -14.00 2.36 -17.38
C GLY A 55 -13.67 3.44 -16.35
N GLU A 56 -13.97 3.17 -15.07
CA GLU A 56 -13.76 4.11 -13.95
C GLU A 56 -12.92 3.52 -12.81
N THR A 57 -12.91 2.20 -12.63
CA THR A 57 -12.28 1.53 -11.50
C THR A 57 -11.36 0.41 -11.96
N ILE A 58 -10.52 -0.07 -11.04
CA ILE A 58 -9.75 -1.30 -11.22
C ILE A 58 -10.19 -2.29 -10.14
N MET A 59 -10.45 -3.53 -10.55
CA MET A 59 -10.76 -4.61 -9.62
C MET A 59 -9.49 -5.05 -8.88
N ILE A 60 -9.49 -4.93 -7.55
CA ILE A 60 -8.36 -5.34 -6.70
C ILE A 60 -8.64 -6.72 -6.10
N HIS A 61 -7.67 -7.61 -6.25
CA HIS A 61 -7.66 -8.92 -5.60
C HIS A 61 -6.94 -8.84 -4.25
N PHE A 62 -7.64 -9.22 -3.18
CA PHE A 62 -7.11 -9.26 -1.82
C PHE A 62 -6.81 -10.69 -1.39
N LYS A 63 -5.93 -10.80 -0.39
CA LYS A 63 -5.61 -12.07 0.25
C LYS A 63 -6.89 -12.68 0.85
N GLY A 64 -7.14 -13.95 0.56
CA GLY A 64 -8.34 -14.66 1.00
C GLY A 64 -9.47 -14.68 -0.03
N GLY A 65 -9.22 -14.27 -1.28
CA GLY A 65 -10.16 -14.40 -2.39
C GLY A 65 -11.19 -13.29 -2.51
N LYS A 66 -11.15 -12.30 -1.61
CA LYS A 66 -12.01 -11.11 -1.69
C LYS A 66 -11.55 -10.22 -2.86
N THR A 67 -12.49 -9.72 -3.63
CA THR A 67 -12.27 -8.71 -4.67
C THR A 67 -13.09 -7.46 -4.40
N GLU A 68 -12.54 -6.28 -4.67
CA GLU A 68 -13.29 -5.03 -4.60
C GLU A 68 -12.84 -4.07 -5.70
N PRO A 69 -13.76 -3.31 -6.32
CA PRO A 69 -13.38 -2.21 -7.19
C PRO A 69 -12.80 -1.05 -6.35
N ASP A 70 -11.72 -0.46 -6.83
CA ASP A 70 -11.19 0.79 -6.27
C ASP A 70 -10.97 1.82 -7.38
N TYR A 71 -11.17 3.08 -7.02
CA TYR A 71 -10.87 4.21 -7.89
C TYR A 71 -9.38 4.56 -7.77
N PRO A 72 -8.57 4.36 -8.83
CA PRO A 72 -7.15 4.63 -8.76
C PRO A 72 -6.83 6.13 -8.93
N GLY A 73 -7.80 6.95 -9.35
CA GLY A 73 -7.55 8.31 -9.86
C GLY A 73 -7.33 8.31 -11.37
N GLU A 74 -7.83 9.35 -12.04
CA GLU A 74 -7.85 9.47 -13.52
C GLU A 74 -6.49 9.19 -14.17
N LYS A 75 -5.43 9.87 -13.69
CA LYS A 75 -4.05 9.67 -14.18
C LYS A 75 -3.63 8.21 -14.20
N TRP A 76 -3.92 7.48 -13.12
CA TRP A 76 -3.50 6.09 -12.95
C TRP A 76 -4.41 5.13 -13.74
N LEU A 77 -5.70 5.44 -13.82
CA LEU A 77 -6.65 4.72 -14.66
C LEU A 77 -6.26 4.78 -16.13
N THR A 78 -5.95 5.96 -16.66
CA THR A 78 -5.52 6.14 -18.06
C THR A 78 -4.27 5.31 -18.36
N LEU A 79 -3.29 5.31 -17.45
CA LEU A 79 -2.08 4.48 -17.60
C LEU A 79 -2.39 2.98 -17.55
N ALA A 80 -3.29 2.55 -16.66
CA ALA A 80 -3.73 1.16 -16.57
C ALA A 80 -4.44 0.72 -17.86
N GLN A 81 -5.38 1.51 -18.36
CA GLN A 81 -6.10 1.26 -19.62
C GLN A 81 -5.14 1.18 -20.81
N LYS A 82 -4.16 2.08 -20.87
CA LYS A 82 -3.12 2.05 -21.92
C LYS A 82 -2.30 0.75 -21.87
N LEU A 83 -1.98 0.22 -20.70
CA LEU A 83 -1.28 -1.06 -20.58
C LEU A 83 -2.20 -2.25 -20.87
N ALA A 84 -3.44 -2.21 -20.38
CA ALA A 84 -4.46 -3.24 -20.63
C ALA A 84 -4.78 -3.41 -22.12
N SER A 85 -4.81 -2.31 -22.89
CA SER A 85 -5.02 -2.35 -24.35
C SER A 85 -3.96 -3.16 -25.09
N LYS A 86 -2.77 -3.34 -24.50
CA LYS A 86 -1.64 -4.08 -25.07
C LYS A 86 -1.50 -5.51 -24.54
N ALA A 87 -2.19 -5.82 -23.44
CA ALA A 87 -2.18 -7.15 -22.85
C ALA A 87 -3.17 -8.07 -23.58
N ARG A 88 -2.91 -9.38 -23.54
CA ARG A 88 -3.88 -10.40 -23.92
C ARG A 88 -4.83 -10.68 -22.75
N GLU A 89 -5.93 -11.35 -23.05
CA GLU A 89 -6.87 -11.77 -22.02
C GLU A 89 -6.21 -12.73 -21.02
N GLY A 90 -6.47 -12.55 -19.73
CA GLY A 90 -5.83 -13.32 -18.66
C GLY A 90 -4.39 -12.87 -18.31
N GLU A 91 -3.76 -11.99 -19.10
CA GLU A 91 -2.43 -11.48 -18.81
C GLU A 91 -2.44 -10.32 -17.82
N ARG A 92 -1.37 -10.24 -17.02
CA ARG A 92 -1.11 -9.10 -16.14
C ARG A 92 -0.70 -7.87 -16.94
N ILE A 93 -1.29 -6.72 -16.63
CA ILE A 93 -0.92 -5.44 -17.26
C ILE A 93 0.49 -4.96 -16.84
N ILE A 94 0.97 -5.46 -15.69
CA ILE A 94 2.35 -5.31 -15.22
C ILE A 94 2.93 -6.73 -15.03
N PRO A 95 3.58 -7.31 -16.06
CA PRO A 95 4.13 -8.67 -15.99
C PRO A 95 5.48 -8.68 -15.26
N LEU A 96 5.46 -8.33 -13.98
CA LEU A 96 6.64 -8.31 -13.11
C LEU A 96 6.49 -9.28 -11.94
N THR A 97 7.60 -9.56 -11.26
CA THR A 97 7.62 -10.23 -9.96
C THR A 97 7.62 -9.19 -8.84
N GLU A 98 7.24 -9.58 -7.61
CA GLU A 98 7.35 -8.69 -6.44
C GLU A 98 8.79 -8.20 -6.22
N GLN A 99 9.79 -9.07 -6.47
CA GLN A 99 11.19 -8.69 -6.35
C GLN A 99 11.57 -7.62 -7.38
N HIS A 100 11.13 -7.75 -8.64
CA HIS A 100 11.36 -6.72 -9.64
C HIS A 100 10.68 -5.40 -9.29
N GLY A 101 9.45 -5.43 -8.79
CA GLY A 101 8.79 -4.20 -8.32
C GLY A 101 9.51 -3.56 -7.13
N THR A 102 10.08 -4.36 -6.22
CA THR A 102 10.94 -3.86 -5.13
C THR A 102 12.21 -3.20 -5.67
N ASN A 103 12.85 -3.81 -6.67
CA ASN A 103 14.03 -3.24 -7.31
C ASN A 103 13.72 -1.93 -8.03
N ILE A 104 12.53 -1.82 -8.64
CA ILE A 104 12.03 -0.56 -9.22
C ILE A 104 11.89 0.50 -8.13
N LEU A 105 11.21 0.21 -7.01
CA LEU A 105 11.09 1.13 -5.89
C LEU A 105 12.47 1.65 -5.43
N ARG A 106 13.43 0.74 -5.21
CA ARG A 106 14.79 1.08 -4.80
C ARG A 106 15.53 1.92 -5.83
N LYS A 107 15.41 1.58 -7.13
CA LYS A 107 16.01 2.33 -8.24
C LYS A 107 15.55 3.79 -8.22
N TYR A 108 14.23 4.02 -8.18
CA TYR A 108 13.71 5.40 -8.23
C TYR A 108 13.93 6.15 -6.91
N ALA A 109 13.93 5.46 -5.76
CA ALA A 109 14.34 6.06 -4.49
C ALA A 109 15.79 6.54 -4.50
N ARG A 110 16.71 5.75 -5.08
CA ARG A 110 18.11 6.15 -5.29
C ARG A 110 18.20 7.40 -6.16
N LEU A 111 17.49 7.40 -7.29
CA LEU A 111 17.48 8.55 -8.22
C LEU A 111 16.90 9.82 -7.59
N ALA A 112 15.93 9.67 -6.68
CA ALA A 112 15.35 10.78 -5.92
C ALA A 112 16.18 11.22 -4.71
N GLY A 113 17.37 10.63 -4.48
CA GLY A 113 18.24 10.99 -3.36
C GLY A 113 17.73 10.55 -2.00
N VAL A 114 16.83 9.55 -1.93
CA VAL A 114 16.31 9.05 -0.65
C VAL A 114 17.43 8.35 0.13
N PRO A 115 17.73 8.75 1.38
CA PRO A 115 18.74 8.10 2.19
C PRO A 115 18.31 6.66 2.54
N ASN A 116 19.27 5.74 2.64
CA ASN A 116 19.02 4.32 2.91
C ASN A 116 18.04 3.66 1.91
N TRP A 117 18.06 4.09 0.64
CA TRP A 117 17.19 3.56 -0.41
C TRP A 117 17.29 2.04 -0.56
N ASP A 118 18.46 1.46 -0.28
CA ASP A 118 18.78 0.04 -0.31
C ASP A 118 17.98 -0.76 0.74
N ARG A 119 17.64 -0.11 1.85
CA ARG A 119 16.84 -0.68 2.96
C ARG A 119 15.33 -0.51 2.76
N LEU A 120 14.88 0.10 1.65
CA LEU A 120 13.46 0.22 1.35
C LEU A 120 12.88 -1.15 0.96
N HIS A 121 11.66 -1.39 1.41
CA HIS A 121 10.86 -2.56 1.06
C HIS A 121 9.39 -2.17 0.99
N ASN A 122 8.57 -2.90 0.23
CA ASN A 122 7.17 -2.54 -0.03
C ASN A 122 6.36 -2.40 1.26
N HIS A 123 6.66 -3.22 2.28
CA HIS A 123 6.00 -3.10 3.58
C HIS A 123 6.29 -1.75 4.26
N ARG A 124 7.54 -1.29 4.21
CA ARG A 124 7.96 0.00 4.79
C ARG A 124 7.37 1.18 4.02
N GLN A 125 7.29 1.08 2.69
CA GLN A 125 6.61 2.07 1.85
C GLN A 125 5.11 2.15 2.20
N ARG A 126 4.45 1.01 2.37
CA ARG A 126 3.04 0.96 2.73
C ARG A 126 2.76 1.50 4.13
N ALA A 127 3.69 1.32 5.06
CA ALA A 127 3.64 1.94 6.37
C ALA A 127 3.69 3.47 6.27
N TYR A 128 4.60 4.02 5.46
CA TYR A 128 4.69 5.46 5.20
C TYR A 128 3.36 6.03 4.65
N PHE A 129 2.75 5.33 3.70
CA PHE A 129 1.44 5.72 3.16
C PHE A 129 0.37 5.84 4.25
N GLY A 130 0.28 4.84 5.13
CA GLY A 130 -0.67 4.83 6.25
C GLY A 130 -0.46 6.01 7.20
N THR A 131 0.78 6.25 7.63
CA THR A 131 1.13 7.37 8.53
C THR A 131 0.88 8.73 7.88
N PHE A 132 1.23 8.88 6.59
CA PHE A 132 1.00 10.13 5.86
C PHE A 132 -0.50 10.47 5.79
N TRP A 133 -1.34 9.50 5.41
CA TRP A 133 -2.79 9.72 5.33
C TRP A 133 -3.44 9.88 6.69
N ALA A 134 -2.95 9.19 7.74
CA ALA A 134 -3.41 9.43 9.10
C ALA A 134 -3.21 10.89 9.52
N ARG A 135 -2.08 11.52 9.16
CA ARG A 135 -1.87 12.95 9.42
C ARG A 135 -2.78 13.84 8.58
N LYS A 136 -2.93 13.52 7.29
CA LYS A 136 -3.76 14.28 6.33
C LYS A 136 -5.26 14.26 6.67
N THR A 137 -5.76 13.18 7.26
CA THR A 137 -7.18 13.02 7.61
C THR A 137 -7.52 13.43 9.04
N GLY A 138 -6.58 14.01 9.79
CA GLY A 138 -6.79 14.34 11.21
C GLY A 138 -6.94 13.09 12.08
N ARG A 139 -6.24 12.01 11.74
CA ARG A 139 -6.22 10.73 12.46
C ARG A 139 -7.55 9.97 12.44
N ASP A 140 -8.32 10.13 11.37
CA ASP A 140 -9.54 9.35 11.15
C ASP A 140 -9.21 7.90 10.76
N TYR A 141 -9.35 6.98 11.73
CA TYR A 141 -9.05 5.55 11.58
C TYR A 141 -9.82 4.90 10.42
N TRP A 142 -11.09 5.28 10.22
CA TRP A 142 -11.96 4.64 9.23
C TRP A 142 -11.56 5.00 7.81
N LYS A 143 -11.20 6.27 7.57
CA LYS A 143 -10.69 6.72 6.27
C LYS A 143 -9.35 6.06 5.93
N VAL A 144 -8.42 5.99 6.88
CA VAL A 144 -7.12 5.34 6.66
C VAL A 144 -7.29 3.84 6.43
N GLN A 145 -8.16 3.17 7.20
CA GLN A 145 -8.45 1.75 7.04
C GLN A 145 -9.01 1.44 5.65
N SER A 146 -9.96 2.27 5.17
CA SER A 146 -10.55 2.16 3.84
C SER A 146 -9.48 2.30 2.75
N LEU A 147 -8.65 3.35 2.81
CA LEU A 147 -7.55 3.56 1.87
C LEU A 147 -6.50 2.44 1.89
N MET A 148 -6.24 1.83 3.04
CA MET A 148 -5.28 0.73 3.18
C MET A 148 -5.88 -0.65 2.88
N GLY A 149 -7.19 -0.78 2.64
CA GLY A 149 -7.87 -2.07 2.44
C GLY A 149 -7.64 -3.05 3.59
N HIS A 150 -7.63 -2.56 4.84
CA HIS A 150 -7.42 -3.39 6.02
C HIS A 150 -8.75 -3.94 6.55
N LYS A 151 -8.82 -5.27 6.74
CA LYS A 151 -10.00 -5.94 7.32
C LYS A 151 -10.21 -5.61 8.81
N ASP A 152 -9.14 -5.34 9.54
CA ASP A 152 -9.15 -5.08 10.99
C ASP A 152 -8.55 -3.69 11.28
N LEU A 153 -9.25 -2.90 12.09
CA LEU A 153 -8.82 -1.60 12.59
C LEU A 153 -7.49 -1.67 13.36
N ARG A 154 -7.23 -2.78 14.05
CA ARG A 154 -5.96 -2.96 14.80
C ARG A 154 -4.73 -2.87 13.90
N ALA A 155 -4.85 -3.31 12.64
CA ALA A 155 -3.76 -3.19 11.67
C ALA A 155 -3.52 -1.75 11.22
N THR A 156 -4.53 -0.88 11.35
CA THR A 156 -4.47 0.54 11.03
C THR A 156 -4.09 1.38 12.24
N ALA A 157 -4.43 0.95 13.45
CA ALA A 157 -4.20 1.66 14.70
C ALA A 157 -2.72 2.06 14.89
N VAL A 158 -1.79 1.18 14.51
CA VAL A 158 -0.34 1.43 14.56
C VAL A 158 0.06 2.71 13.81
N TYR A 159 -0.63 3.09 12.73
CA TYR A 159 -0.29 4.29 11.96
C TYR A 159 -0.93 5.57 12.47
N VAL A 160 -2.01 5.45 13.22
CA VAL A 160 -2.86 6.56 13.65
C VAL A 160 -2.52 6.97 15.08
N GLU A 161 -2.12 6.01 15.91
CA GLU A 161 -1.78 6.23 17.32
C GLU A 161 -0.33 6.71 17.51
N GLU A 162 0.61 6.26 16.67
CA GLU A 162 2.02 6.64 16.84
C GLU A 162 2.25 8.13 16.52
N LEU A 163 2.49 8.90 17.58
CA LEU A 163 3.06 10.25 17.50
C LEU A 163 4.56 10.13 17.23
N SER A 164 5.06 10.85 16.22
CA SER A 164 6.50 11.05 16.07
C SER A 164 7.06 11.81 17.27
N LEU A 165 8.38 11.70 17.49
CA LEU A 165 9.04 12.43 18.58
C LEU A 165 8.79 13.95 18.48
N GLU A 166 8.75 14.48 17.27
CA GLU A 166 8.47 15.89 17.02
C GLU A 166 7.02 16.26 17.36
N GLU A 167 6.04 15.43 16.99
CA GLU A 167 4.63 15.61 17.38
C GLU A 167 4.45 15.51 18.90
N LYS A 168 5.18 14.60 19.56
CA LYS A 168 5.19 14.49 21.03
C LYS A 168 5.74 15.77 21.66
N LYS A 169 6.87 16.28 21.17
CA LYS A 169 7.45 17.55 21.63
C LYS A 169 6.47 18.70 21.42
N GLN A 170 5.91 18.86 20.24
CA GLN A 170 4.94 19.93 19.96
C GLN A 170 3.69 19.87 20.85
N LEU A 171 3.13 18.68 21.10
CA LEU A 171 1.98 18.52 22.00
C LEU A 171 2.34 18.82 23.46
N LEU A 172 3.49 18.34 23.94
CA LEU A 172 3.93 18.50 25.32
C LEU A 172 4.45 19.92 25.62
N ASP A 173 5.09 20.55 24.64
CA ASP A 173 5.63 21.91 24.75
C ASP A 173 4.56 22.96 24.45
N GLY A 174 3.64 22.68 23.52
CA GLY A 174 2.51 23.55 23.17
C GLY A 174 1.42 23.64 24.25
N SER A 175 1.31 22.64 25.13
CA SER A 175 0.37 22.64 26.27
C SER A 175 0.85 23.47 27.47
N ARG A 176 2.06 24.06 27.44
CA ARG A 176 2.54 24.98 28.48
C ARG A 176 1.99 26.41 28.40
N THR A 177 1.22 26.78 27.37
CA THR A 177 0.84 28.19 27.11
C THR A 177 -0.63 28.52 27.43
N GLN A 178 -1.38 27.64 28.10
CA GLN A 178 -2.78 27.93 28.51
C GLN A 178 -3.02 27.78 30.02
N VAL A 179 -2.11 28.28 30.86
CA VAL A 179 -2.43 28.57 32.27
C VAL A 179 -1.79 29.90 32.67
N ALA A 180 -2.18 30.98 31.99
CA ALA A 180 -1.91 32.35 32.43
C ALA A 180 -2.86 33.30 31.70
N ARG A 181 -4.15 33.25 32.05
CA ARG A 181 -5.15 34.32 31.84
C ARG A 181 -6.48 33.87 32.45
N GLN A 182 -6.64 34.12 33.74
CA GLN A 182 -7.69 34.94 34.33
C GLN A 182 -7.40 35.09 35.82
#